data_AF-A0A4R6Y4D6-F1
#
_entry.id   AF-A0A4R6Y4D6-F1
#
_cell.length_a   1.000
_cell.length_b   1.000
_cell.length_c   1.000
_cell.angle_alpha   90.00
_cell.angle_beta   90.00
_cell.angle_gamma   90.00
#
_symmetry.space_group_name_H-M   'P 1'
#
loop_
_entity.id
_entity.type
_entity.pdbx_description
1 polymer ?
#
loop_
_entity_poly.entity_id
_entity_poly.type
_entity_poly.pdbx_seq_one_letter_code
_entity_poly.pdbx_strand_id
1 'polypeptide(L)'
;MSKLTAFAKFRPSSGMTLDAVAEIFNVDRKTILRWETGETPLPLKRMGEFERVTGFPPHELRPDLASIFGPPTSRPSKLEKTA
;
A
#
# COMPACT_ATOMS: atom_id res chain seq x y z
N MET A 1 -2.49 18.05 10.55
CA MET A 1 -1.48 17.03 10.16
C MET A 1 -2.17 16.04 9.24
N SER A 2 -1.75 15.94 7.98
CA SER A 2 -2.31 14.94 7.05
C SER A 2 -1.93 13.55 7.56
N LYS A 3 -2.91 12.69 7.78
CA LYS A 3 -2.70 11.34 8.30
C LYS A 3 -2.05 10.50 7.20
N LEU A 4 -0.79 10.10 7.39
CA LEU A 4 -0.09 9.21 6.46
C LEU A 4 -0.86 7.90 6.29
N THR A 5 -1.03 7.46 5.05
CA THR A 5 -1.71 6.20 4.73
C THR A 5 -0.82 5.00 5.02
N ALA A 6 -1.39 3.78 5.06
CA ALA A 6 -0.58 2.57 5.17
C ALA A 6 0.42 2.45 4.01
N PHE A 7 0.03 2.88 2.81
CA PHE A 7 0.89 2.93 1.64
C PHE A 7 2.16 3.77 1.85
N ALA A 8 2.07 4.87 2.61
CA ALA A 8 3.22 5.72 2.93
C ALA A 8 4.32 5.01 3.72
N LYS A 9 4.02 3.87 4.36
CA LYS A 9 5.02 3.06 5.08
C LYS A 9 5.91 2.26 4.14
N PHE A 10 5.45 1.95 2.92
CA PHE A 10 6.16 1.10 1.95
C PHE A 10 7.48 1.69 1.49
N ARG A 11 7.49 2.98 1.18
CA ARG A 11 8.68 3.67 0.65
C ARG A 11 9.84 3.70 1.67
N PRO A 12 9.65 4.17 2.92
CA PRO A 12 10.73 4.16 3.92
C PRO A 12 11.14 2.74 4.34
N SER A 13 10.21 1.77 4.40
CA SER A 13 10.59 0.38 4.71
C SER A 13 11.44 -0.28 3.64
N SER A 14 11.33 0.20 2.39
CA SER A 14 12.05 -0.33 1.24
C SER A 14 13.27 0.50 0.84
N GLY A 15 13.55 1.60 1.54
CA GLY A 15 14.64 2.53 1.21
C GLY A 15 14.50 3.22 -0.15
N MET A 16 13.28 3.26 -0.72
CA MET A 16 13.04 3.76 -2.08
C MET A 16 12.82 5.28 -2.11
N THR A 17 13.12 5.90 -3.24
CA THR A 17 12.73 7.29 -3.52
C THR A 17 11.28 7.35 -4.03
N LEU A 18 10.70 8.56 -4.09
CA LEU A 18 9.36 8.73 -4.65
C LEU A 18 9.32 8.33 -6.14
N ASP A 19 10.35 8.68 -6.90
CA ASP A 19 10.45 8.37 -8.33
C ASP A 19 10.55 6.86 -8.57
N ALA A 20 11.34 6.14 -7.76
CA ALA A 20 11.42 4.68 -7.85
C ALA A 20 10.07 4.00 -7.58
N VAL A 21 9.30 4.49 -6.60
CA VAL A 21 7.94 3.98 -6.35
C VAL A 21 7.00 4.33 -7.51
N ALA A 22 7.14 5.51 -8.10
CA ALA A 22 6.36 5.95 -9.24
C ALA A 22 6.58 5.05 -10.47
N GLU A 23 7.83 4.66 -10.73
CA GLU A 23 8.19 3.70 -11.78
C GLU A 23 7.57 2.32 -11.54
N ILE A 24 7.63 1.79 -10.31
CA ILE A 24 7.04 0.48 -9.95
C ILE A 24 5.54 0.43 -10.28
N PHE A 25 4.82 1.51 -9.95
CA PHE A 25 3.38 1.61 -10.20
C PHE A 25 3.04 2.23 -11.56
N ASN A 26 4.05 2.57 -12.37
CA ASN A 26 3.88 3.23 -13.67
C ASN A 26 2.93 4.45 -13.59
N VAL A 27 3.20 5.37 -12.66
CA VAL A 27 2.44 6.61 -12.46
C VAL A 27 3.37 7.79 -12.27
N ASP A 28 2.82 9.01 -12.30
CA ASP A 28 3.57 10.21 -11.96
C ASP A 28 3.92 10.29 -10.46
N ARG A 29 5.06 10.88 -10.13
CA ARG A 29 5.53 11.11 -8.75
C ARG A 29 4.49 11.81 -7.87
N LYS A 30 3.73 12.77 -8.42
CA LYS A 30 2.65 13.47 -7.67
C LYS A 30 1.51 12.52 -7.31
N THR A 31 1.25 11.51 -8.12
CA THR A 31 0.24 10.48 -7.82
C THR A 31 0.64 9.69 -6.58
N ILE A 32 1.92 9.29 -6.49
CA ILE A 32 2.46 8.63 -5.30
C ILE A 32 2.29 9.52 -4.06
N LEU A 33 2.67 10.80 -4.15
CA LEU A 33 2.51 11.74 -3.03
C LEU A 33 1.06 11.84 -2.55
N ARG A 34 0.09 11.94 -3.47
CA ARG A 34 -1.34 11.99 -3.15
C ARG A 34 -1.84 10.72 -2.45
N TRP A 35 -1.31 9.57 -2.84
CA TRP A 35 -1.62 8.30 -2.17
C TRP A 35 -0.99 8.20 -0.79
N GLU A 36 0.25 8.68 -0.61
CA GLU A 36 0.93 8.68 0.70
C GLU A 36 0.24 9.61 1.71
N THR A 37 -0.22 10.80 1.26
CA THR A 37 -0.90 11.78 2.12
C THR A 37 -2.39 11.51 2.31
N GLY A 38 -2.97 10.63 1.48
CA GLY A 38 -4.39 10.33 1.48
C GLY A 38 -5.26 11.38 0.78
N GLU A 39 -4.67 12.33 0.05
CA GLU A 39 -5.42 13.29 -0.78
C GLU A 39 -6.26 12.57 -1.84
N THR A 40 -5.77 11.45 -2.36
CA THR A 40 -6.54 10.57 -3.25
C THR A 40 -6.41 9.13 -2.77
N PRO A 41 -7.51 8.36 -2.67
CA PRO A 41 -7.45 6.96 -2.28
C PRO A 41 -6.77 6.10 -3.37
N LEU A 42 -6.17 4.99 -2.95
CA LEU A 42 -5.61 4.00 -3.87
C LEU A 42 -6.70 3.41 -4.80
N PRO A 43 -6.46 3.28 -6.11
CA PRO A 43 -7.44 2.75 -7.05
C PRO A 43 -7.91 1.32 -6.71
N LEU A 44 -9.22 1.12 -6.57
CA LEU A 44 -9.80 -0.18 -6.21
C LEU A 44 -9.44 -1.29 -7.21
N LYS A 45 -9.39 -0.97 -8.50
CA LYS A 45 -9.05 -1.92 -9.58
C LYS A 45 -7.61 -2.44 -9.51
N ARG A 46 -6.72 -1.76 -8.76
CA ARG A 46 -5.30 -2.10 -8.63
C ARG A 46 -4.94 -2.67 -7.26
N MET A 47 -5.92 -2.97 -6.40
CA MET A 47 -5.65 -3.42 -5.03
C MET A 47 -4.79 -4.69 -4.95
N GLY A 48 -4.98 -5.66 -5.85
CA GLY A 48 -4.12 -6.84 -5.90
C GLY A 48 -2.67 -6.55 -6.29
N GLU A 49 -2.43 -5.50 -7.09
CA GLU A 49 -1.08 -5.03 -7.39
C GLU A 49 -0.46 -4.37 -6.15
N PHE A 50 -1.19 -3.50 -5.47
CA PHE A 50 -0.71 -2.85 -4.25
C PHE A 50 -0.39 -3.86 -3.16
N GLU A 51 -1.26 -4.84 -2.91
CA GLU A 51 -1.01 -5.91 -1.94
C GLU A 51 0.26 -6.71 -2.29
N ARG A 52 0.41 -7.10 -3.56
CA ARG A 52 1.58 -7.87 -4.02
C ARG A 52 2.89 -7.09 -3.91
N VAL A 53 2.88 -5.80 -4.25
CA VAL A 53 4.10 -4.96 -4.26
C VAL A 53 4.46 -4.51 -2.85
N THR A 54 3.47 -4.06 -2.08
CA THR A 54 3.72 -3.47 -0.76
C THR A 54 3.72 -4.48 0.37
N GLY A 55 3.11 -5.65 0.17
CA GLY A 55 2.90 -6.66 1.20
C GLY A 55 1.80 -6.33 2.21
N PHE A 56 1.18 -5.14 2.12
CA PHE A 56 0.09 -4.75 3.00
C PHE A 56 -1.24 -5.32 2.51
N PRO A 57 -2.09 -5.85 3.41
CA PRO A 57 -3.38 -6.38 3.00
C PRO A 57 -4.32 -5.24 2.55
N PRO A 58 -5.28 -5.52 1.64
CA PRO A 58 -6.15 -4.49 1.06
C PRO A 58 -6.94 -3.65 2.07
N HIS A 59 -7.34 -4.24 3.20
CA HIS A 59 -8.07 -3.54 4.25
C HIS A 59 -7.21 -2.53 5.03
N GLU A 60 -5.88 -2.71 5.08
CA GLU A 60 -4.96 -1.71 5.64
C GLU A 60 -4.70 -0.58 4.64
N LEU A 61 -4.59 -0.91 3.35
CA LEU A 61 -4.37 0.03 2.26
C LEU A 61 -5.60 0.90 1.95
N ARG A 62 -6.81 0.34 2.11
CA ARG A 62 -8.11 0.99 1.92
C ARG A 62 -9.04 0.68 3.10
N PRO A 63 -8.78 1.28 4.28
CA PRO A 63 -9.59 1.05 5.47
C PRO A 63 -11.03 1.52 5.31
N ASP A 64 -11.28 2.49 4.43
CA ASP A 64 -12.62 2.95 4.06
C ASP A 64 -13.47 1.88 3.38
N LEU A 65 -12.84 0.84 2.81
CA LEU A 65 -13.51 -0.29 2.16
C LEU A 65 -13.26 -1.62 2.89
N ALA A 66 -12.82 -1.60 4.15
CA ALA A 66 -12.48 -2.83 4.88
C ALA A 66 -13.64 -3.85 4.94
N SER A 67 -14.90 -3.38 4.96
CA SER A 67 -16.09 -4.24 4.91
C SER A 67 -16.25 -5.03 3.61
N ILE A 68 -15.68 -4.54 2.50
CA ILE A 68 -15.73 -5.18 1.18
C ILE A 68 -14.70 -6.30 1.07
N PHE A 69 -13.52 -6.14 1.68
CA PHE A 69 -12.44 -7.12 1.62
C PHE A 69 -12.60 -8.30 2.59
N GLY A 70 -13.63 -8.26 3.44
CA GLY A 70 -13.86 -9.25 4.48
C GLY A 70 -12.84 -9.16 5.63
N PRO A 71 -13.07 -9.88 6.75
CA PRO A 71 -12.05 -9.99 7.80
C PRO A 71 -10.77 -10.60 7.21
N PRO A 72 -9.58 -10.29 7.75
CA PRO A 72 -8.34 -10.94 7.33
C PRO A 72 -8.50 -12.45 7.51
N THR A 73 -8.87 -13.13 6.43
CA THR A 73 -8.81 -14.58 6.39
C THR A 73 -7.33 -14.89 6.55
N SER A 74 -7.00 -15.52 7.67
CA SER A 74 -5.64 -15.81 8.09
C SER A 74 -4.86 -16.48 6.95
N ARG A 75 -4.19 -15.67 6.12
CA ARG A 75 -3.11 -16.13 5.27
C ARG A 75 -1.88 -15.88 6.11
N PRO A 76 -1.20 -16.93 6.61
CA PRO A 76 0.02 -16.71 7.36
C PRO A 76 0.96 -15.92 6.46
N SER A 77 1.27 -14.69 6.88
CA SER A 77 2.31 -13.89 6.26
C SER A 77 3.57 -14.72 6.36
N LYS A 78 4.13 -15.08 5.20
CA LYS A 78 5.35 -15.87 5.11
C LYS A 78 6.51 -14.97 5.56
N LEU A 79 6.66 -14.85 6.87
CA LEU A 79 7.72 -14.16 7.59
C LEU A 79 8.07 -14.95 8.86
N GLU A 80 8.05 -16.27 8.80
CA GLU A 80 8.88 -17.09 9.69
C GLU A 80 10.15 -17.47 8.94
N LYS A 81 11.12 -16.55 9.00
CA LYS A 81 12.54 -16.87 8.81
C LYS A 81 13.03 -17.50 10.11
N THR A 82 13.35 -18.79 10.02
CA THR A 82 14.49 -19.48 10.66
C THR A 82 15.05 -18.86 11.94
N ALA A 83 14.85 -19.55 13.08
CA ALA A 83 15.81 -19.69 14.16
C ALA A 83 15.51 -20.98 14.94
#